data_AF-A0A3B8LEZ6-F1
#
_entry.id   AF-A0A3B8LEZ6-F1
#
_cell.length_a   1.000
_cell.length_b   1.000
_cell.length_c   1.000
_cell.angle_alpha   90.00
_cell.angle_beta   90.00
_cell.angle_gamma   90.00
#
_symmetry.space_group_name_H-M   'P 1'
#
loop_
_entity.id
_entity.type
_entity.pdbx_description
1 polymer ?
#
loop_
_entity_poly.entity_id
_entity_poly.type
_entity_poly.pdbx_seq_one_letter_code
_entity_poly.pdbx_strand_id
1 'polypeptide(L)'
;MKNVRLLNPLMVLALCLVGWCASISTAHAQSCDKPNMLIVLDNSNSMKKNNKLADANAAIKYIVNNFSKSLRFGLVTFCGNKKGDGVVIKQKITNTSNGKIINKLPTKLCYGTPIRKTMEIVREYFRTDLIPNDPKQPRGNFVLFVTDGRSTDGSGTANVKALRSIPVKGKTYTVKTYVVGFGQGVNPTELTSMAKAGGTSKYYQADNKTSLKNALNKIALQATAEVCDGKDN
;
A
#
# COMPACT_ATOMS: atom_id res chain seq x y z
N MET A 1 -66.75 -62.11 -19.61
CA MET A 1 -67.03 -62.25 -21.06
C MET A 1 -66.10 -61.32 -21.83
N LYS A 2 -65.26 -61.87 -22.72
CA LYS A 2 -64.64 -61.27 -23.94
C LYS A 2 -63.84 -59.97 -23.77
N ASN A 3 -62.62 -59.75 -24.25
CA ASN A 3 -61.72 -60.46 -25.17
C ASN A 3 -60.30 -59.88 -25.01
N VAL A 4 -59.30 -60.74 -25.21
CA VAL A 4 -57.88 -60.44 -25.47
C VAL A 4 -57.70 -59.85 -26.89
N ARG A 5 -56.66 -59.03 -27.12
CA ARG A 5 -55.79 -58.87 -28.33
C ARG A 5 -55.01 -57.54 -28.20
N LEU A 6 -53.74 -57.33 -28.56
CA LEU A 6 -52.61 -58.06 -29.15
C LEU A 6 -51.37 -57.15 -29.03
N LEU A 7 -50.18 -57.73 -29.18
CA LEU A 7 -48.82 -57.20 -28.99
C LEU A 7 -48.25 -56.36 -30.17
N ASN A 8 -47.36 -55.38 -29.81
CA ASN A 8 -46.08 -54.94 -30.46
C ASN A 8 -46.07 -54.13 -31.80
N PRO A 9 -44.90 -53.60 -32.30
CA PRO A 9 -43.70 -52.93 -31.72
C PRO A 9 -43.27 -51.64 -32.52
N LEU A 10 -42.08 -51.07 -32.24
CA LEU A 10 -41.37 -49.92 -32.90
C LEU A 10 -41.92 -48.53 -32.56
N MET A 11 -41.14 -47.51 -32.17
CA MET A 11 -39.95 -47.00 -32.84
C MET A 11 -39.17 -46.02 -31.92
N VAL A 12 -37.90 -46.33 -31.70
CA VAL A 12 -36.72 -45.46 -31.49
C VAL A 12 -36.96 -43.94 -31.38
N LEU A 13 -36.54 -43.32 -30.27
CA LEU A 13 -35.62 -42.17 -30.30
C LEU A 13 -34.93 -41.95 -28.94
N ALA A 14 -33.67 -42.35 -28.85
CA ALA A 14 -32.75 -41.87 -27.83
C ALA A 14 -32.38 -40.42 -28.15
N LEU A 15 -32.68 -39.48 -27.25
CA LEU A 15 -32.07 -38.15 -27.27
C LEU A 15 -31.25 -37.96 -26.00
N CYS A 16 -29.94 -38.06 -26.15
CA CYS A 16 -28.96 -37.52 -25.23
C CYS A 16 -29.21 -36.01 -25.05
N LEU A 17 -29.70 -35.59 -23.89
CA LEU A 17 -29.59 -34.20 -23.44
C LEU A 17 -28.71 -34.16 -22.19
N VAL A 18 -27.42 -34.17 -22.52
CA VAL A 18 -26.28 -33.57 -21.83
C VAL A 18 -26.61 -33.01 -20.44
N GLY A 19 -26.13 -33.73 -19.41
CA GLY A 19 -26.13 -33.27 -18.03
C GLY A 19 -25.38 -31.94 -17.91
N TRP A 20 -26.14 -30.86 -17.73
CA TRP A 20 -25.61 -29.58 -17.32
C TRP A 20 -25.46 -29.59 -15.80
N CYS A 21 -24.36 -30.17 -15.33
CA CYS A 21 -23.93 -29.98 -13.95
C CYS A 21 -23.47 -28.51 -13.85
N ALA A 22 -24.37 -27.62 -13.42
CA ALA A 22 -24.02 -26.26 -13.09
C ALA A 22 -23.09 -26.31 -11.87
N SER A 23 -21.79 -26.28 -12.11
CA SER A 23 -20.79 -26.04 -11.07
C SER A 23 -21.06 -24.66 -10.49
N ILE A 24 -21.79 -24.60 -9.38
CA ILE A 24 -21.86 -23.42 -8.54
C ILE A 24 -20.46 -23.24 -7.98
N SER A 25 -19.66 -22.39 -8.61
CA SER A 25 -18.39 -21.93 -8.06
C SER A 25 -18.70 -21.21 -6.75
N THR A 26 -18.52 -21.89 -5.63
CA THR A 26 -18.52 -21.24 -4.32
C THR A 26 -17.35 -20.27 -4.32
N ALA A 27 -17.66 -18.98 -4.52
CA ALA A 27 -16.73 -17.90 -4.31
C ALA A 27 -16.31 -17.96 -2.83
N HIS A 28 -15.20 -18.64 -2.55
CA HIS A 28 -14.59 -18.60 -1.24
C HIS A 28 -14.23 -17.13 -1.00
N ALA A 29 -14.82 -16.53 0.03
CA ALA A 29 -14.34 -15.27 0.57
C ALA A 29 -12.87 -15.48 0.92
N GLN A 30 -11.96 -15.02 0.05
CA GLN A 30 -10.53 -15.12 0.30
C GLN A 30 -10.24 -14.27 1.53
N SER A 31 -10.05 -14.93 2.66
CA SER A 31 -9.68 -14.28 3.92
C SER A 31 -8.31 -13.63 3.73
N CYS A 32 -8.33 -12.34 3.42
CA CYS A 32 -7.15 -11.54 3.22
C CYS A 32 -6.33 -11.46 4.50
N ASP A 33 -5.08 -11.89 4.40
CA ASP A 33 -4.06 -11.59 5.39
C ASP A 33 -3.80 -10.08 5.40
N LYS A 34 -3.61 -9.47 6.58
CA LYS A 34 -3.48 -8.00 6.72
C LYS A 34 -2.50 -7.39 5.71
N PRO A 35 -2.88 -6.33 4.97
CA PRO A 35 -1.95 -5.66 4.08
C PRO A 35 -0.80 -4.96 4.83
N ASN A 36 0.29 -4.75 4.11
CA ASN A 36 1.48 -4.06 4.58
C ASN A 36 1.41 -2.57 4.23
N MET A 37 1.64 -1.67 5.20
CA MET A 37 1.78 -0.23 4.95
C MET A 37 3.10 0.28 5.55
N LEU A 38 4.02 0.68 4.68
CA LEU A 38 5.24 1.37 5.09
C LEU A 38 4.99 2.87 5.12
N ILE A 39 5.06 3.47 6.30
CA ILE A 39 5.00 4.92 6.47
C ILE A 39 6.39 5.48 6.20
N VAL A 40 6.50 6.41 5.25
CA VAL A 40 7.74 7.11 4.91
C VAL A 40 7.53 8.58 5.25
N LEU A 41 8.12 9.00 6.37
CA LEU A 41 7.92 10.32 6.95
C LEU A 41 9.14 11.22 6.76
N ASP A 42 8.91 12.35 6.12
CA ASP A 42 9.86 13.47 6.07
C ASP A 42 9.99 14.12 7.45
N ASN A 43 11.22 14.23 7.94
CA ASN A 43 11.54 15.00 9.14
C ASN A 43 12.66 16.02 8.89
N SER A 44 12.73 16.54 7.66
CA SER A 44 13.66 17.60 7.28
C SER A 44 13.24 18.97 7.83
N ASN A 45 14.16 19.94 7.85
CA ASN A 45 13.93 21.28 8.41
C ASN A 45 12.74 22.03 7.81
N SER A 46 12.33 21.71 6.58
CA SER A 46 11.14 22.29 5.96
C SER A 46 9.86 21.90 6.71
N MET A 47 9.86 20.76 7.43
CA MET A 47 8.81 20.29 8.34
C MET A 47 8.77 21.02 9.70
N LYS A 48 9.64 22.01 9.92
CA LYS A 48 9.64 22.84 11.15
C LYS A 48 8.45 23.79 11.24
N LYS A 49 8.05 24.37 10.10
CA LYS A 49 7.04 25.44 10.06
C LYS A 49 5.67 24.90 10.50
N ASN A 50 4.89 25.73 11.18
CA ASN A 50 3.48 25.48 11.53
C ASN A 50 3.24 24.13 12.22
N ASN A 51 4.16 23.69 13.08
CA ASN A 51 4.07 22.41 13.80
C ASN A 51 3.93 21.17 12.91
N LYS A 52 4.34 21.23 11.63
CA LYS A 52 4.11 20.15 10.67
C LYS A 52 4.65 18.79 11.16
N LEU A 53 5.86 18.72 11.68
CA LEU A 53 6.36 17.43 12.19
C LEU A 53 5.49 16.86 13.33
N ALA A 54 5.04 17.71 14.25
CA ALA A 54 4.18 17.30 15.36
C ALA A 54 2.79 16.86 14.86
N ASP A 55 2.21 17.58 13.91
CA ASP A 55 0.93 17.25 13.30
C ASP A 55 0.98 15.95 12.49
N ALA A 56 2.08 15.73 11.75
CA ALA A 56 2.34 14.48 11.05
C ALA A 56 2.47 13.30 12.01
N ASN A 57 3.22 13.47 13.10
CA ASN A 57 3.33 12.46 14.16
C ASN A 57 1.97 12.16 14.80
N ALA A 58 1.13 13.18 15.05
CA ALA A 58 -0.20 12.99 15.59
C ALA A 58 -1.14 12.25 14.63
N ALA A 59 -1.11 12.58 13.34
CA ALA A 59 -1.89 11.90 12.31
C ALA A 59 -1.45 10.44 12.12
N ILE A 60 -0.13 10.18 12.14
CA ILE A 60 0.41 8.82 12.08
C ILE A 60 0.01 8.02 13.31
N LYS A 61 0.14 8.59 14.52
CA LYS A 61 -0.31 7.96 15.76
C LYS A 61 -1.79 7.58 15.68
N TYR A 62 -2.63 8.46 15.12
CA TYR A 62 -4.04 8.19 14.90
C TYR A 62 -4.25 6.97 14.00
N ILE A 63 -3.66 6.91 12.80
CA ILE A 63 -3.90 5.77 11.91
C ILE A 63 -3.31 4.46 12.44
N VAL A 64 -2.14 4.50 13.10
CA VAL A 64 -1.54 3.30 13.69
C VAL A 64 -2.43 2.73 14.79
N ASN A 65 -2.97 3.58 15.66
CA ASN A 65 -3.88 3.14 16.72
C ASN A 65 -5.19 2.55 16.17
N ASN A 66 -5.79 3.18 15.16
CA ASN A 66 -7.09 2.77 14.65
C ASN A 66 -7.03 1.58 13.68
N PHE A 67 -5.94 1.44 12.92
CA PHE A 67 -5.84 0.44 11.85
C PHE A 67 -4.85 -0.69 12.14
N SER A 68 -4.19 -0.73 13.29
CA SER A 68 -3.27 -1.81 13.67
C SER A 68 -3.90 -3.22 13.65
N LYS A 69 -5.22 -3.31 13.82
CA LYS A 69 -5.93 -4.59 13.70
C LYS A 69 -6.08 -5.04 12.24
N SER A 70 -6.05 -4.12 11.28
CA SER A 70 -6.32 -4.40 9.85
C SER A 70 -5.10 -4.21 8.95
N LEU A 71 -4.08 -3.47 9.39
CA LEU A 71 -2.84 -3.20 8.68
C LEU A 71 -1.62 -3.60 9.51
N ARG A 72 -0.56 -4.03 8.82
CA ARG A 72 0.78 -4.18 9.37
C ARG A 72 1.59 -2.95 9.03
N PHE A 73 1.98 -2.18 10.04
CA PHE A 73 2.71 -0.95 9.82
C PHE A 73 4.22 -1.12 9.96
N GLY A 74 4.94 -0.30 9.21
CA GLY A 74 6.37 -0.03 9.37
C GLY A 74 6.61 1.48 9.28
N LEU A 75 7.82 1.90 9.66
CA LEU A 75 8.22 3.31 9.65
C LEU A 75 9.62 3.47 9.08
N VAL A 76 9.71 4.34 8.08
CA VAL A 76 10.93 4.97 7.59
C VAL A 76 10.83 6.45 7.89
N THR A 77 11.89 7.03 8.42
CA THR A 77 12.04 8.48 8.53
C THR A 77 13.21 8.92 7.68
N PHE A 78 13.12 10.09 7.07
CA PHE A 78 14.24 10.62 6.30
C PHE A 78 14.45 12.11 6.50
N CYS A 79 15.70 12.47 6.74
CA CYS A 79 16.27 13.80 6.62
C CYS A 79 17.80 13.61 6.55
N GLY A 80 18.53 14.31 5.68
CA GLY A 80 19.95 14.06 5.43
C GLY A 80 20.80 15.31 5.18
N ASN A 81 21.93 15.41 5.86
CA ASN A 81 22.83 16.58 5.78
C ASN A 81 23.66 16.65 4.48
N LYS A 82 23.65 15.60 3.66
CA LYS A 82 24.36 15.49 2.37
C LYS A 82 23.51 14.72 1.36
N LYS A 83 23.81 14.86 0.08
CA LYS A 83 23.26 14.02 -1.00
C LYS A 83 23.58 12.55 -0.69
N GLY A 84 22.57 11.75 -0.36
CA GLY A 84 22.69 10.30 -0.19
C GLY A 84 22.67 9.75 1.25
N ASP A 85 22.60 10.60 2.28
CA ASP A 85 22.49 10.18 3.69
C ASP A 85 21.10 10.43 4.28
N GLY A 86 20.82 9.88 5.46
CA GLY A 86 19.72 10.37 6.30
C GLY A 86 18.41 9.58 6.28
N VAL A 87 18.38 8.43 5.61
CA VAL A 87 17.22 7.53 5.58
C VAL A 87 17.37 6.45 6.63
N VAL A 88 16.37 6.30 7.51
CA VAL A 88 16.42 5.32 8.59
C VAL A 88 15.13 4.50 8.62
N ILE A 89 15.25 3.18 8.45
CA ILE A 89 14.18 2.23 8.72
C ILE A 89 14.05 2.12 10.24
N LYS A 90 13.16 2.91 10.82
CA LYS A 90 12.92 2.98 12.26
C LYS A 90 12.19 1.75 12.79
N GLN A 91 11.32 1.17 11.97
CA GLN A 91 10.56 -0.02 12.31
C GLN A 91 10.25 -0.82 11.04
N LYS A 92 10.77 -2.05 10.95
CA LYS A 92 10.39 -3.01 9.90
C LYS A 92 8.92 -3.41 10.08
N ILE A 93 8.23 -3.71 8.98
CA ILE A 93 6.87 -4.26 8.98
C ILE A 93 6.89 -5.68 9.54
N THR A 94 6.23 -5.90 10.68
CA THR A 94 6.03 -7.24 11.27
C THR A 94 4.59 -7.39 11.77
N ASN A 95 4.22 -8.57 12.27
CA ASN A 95 2.90 -8.79 12.87
C ASN A 95 2.74 -8.15 14.27
N THR A 96 3.84 -7.71 14.89
CA THR A 96 3.90 -7.27 16.30
C THR A 96 4.32 -5.81 16.46
N SER A 97 4.60 -5.10 15.35
CA SER A 97 5.24 -3.77 15.34
C SER A 97 4.31 -2.59 15.66
N ASN A 98 3.00 -2.82 15.71
CA ASN A 98 2.03 -1.72 15.66
C ASN A 98 2.13 -0.74 16.86
N GLY A 99 2.38 -1.20 18.09
CA GLY A 99 2.62 -0.31 19.22
C GLY A 99 4.01 0.35 19.25
N LYS A 100 5.00 -0.21 18.53
CA LYS A 100 6.41 0.23 18.56
C LYS A 100 6.69 1.45 17.67
N ILE A 101 5.85 1.70 16.67
CA ILE A 101 6.02 2.80 15.71
C ILE A 101 5.94 4.16 16.39
N ILE A 102 4.99 4.33 17.31
CA ILE A 102 4.73 5.61 17.98
C ILE A 102 5.98 6.09 18.73
N ASN A 103 6.68 5.18 19.40
CA ASN A 103 7.92 5.49 20.15
C ASN A 103 9.13 5.75 19.24
N LYS A 104 9.01 5.48 17.94
CA LYS A 104 10.06 5.67 16.95
C LYS A 104 9.80 6.86 16.02
N LEU A 105 8.69 7.56 16.22
CA LEU A 105 8.40 8.79 15.50
C LEU A 105 9.49 9.84 15.77
N PRO A 106 9.93 10.57 14.74
CA PRO A 106 11.02 11.52 14.87
C PRO A 106 10.59 12.72 15.73
N THR A 107 11.39 13.07 16.72
CA THR A 107 11.25 14.30 17.52
C THR A 107 12.23 15.39 17.11
N LYS A 108 13.22 15.04 16.28
CA LYS A 108 14.25 15.94 15.80
C LYS A 108 14.11 16.14 14.30
N LEU A 109 14.34 17.37 13.89
CA LEU A 109 14.51 17.76 12.51
C LEU A 109 15.98 17.62 12.12
N CYS A 110 16.26 17.40 10.83
CA CYS A 110 17.62 17.61 10.32
C CYS A 110 17.60 18.23 8.91
N TYR A 111 18.78 18.50 8.35
CA TYR A 111 18.86 19.19 7.06
C TYR A 111 18.50 18.25 5.91
N GLY A 112 18.14 18.83 4.76
CA GLY A 112 17.94 18.12 3.49
C GLY A 112 16.75 17.17 3.43
N THR A 113 16.27 16.94 2.22
CA THR A 113 15.06 16.15 1.91
C THR A 113 15.41 15.17 0.80
N PRO A 114 16.20 14.11 1.09
CA PRO A 114 16.75 13.20 0.07
C PRO A 114 15.70 12.17 -0.44
N ILE A 115 14.71 12.64 -1.19
CA ILE A 115 13.57 11.82 -1.64
C ILE A 115 14.03 10.70 -2.58
N ARG A 116 14.97 10.97 -3.50
CA ARG A 116 15.44 9.98 -4.48
C ARG A 116 16.06 8.78 -3.77
N LYS A 117 17.01 9.04 -2.85
CA LYS A 117 17.65 7.97 -2.07
C LYS A 117 16.68 7.27 -1.12
N THR A 118 15.74 8.00 -0.54
CA THR A 118 14.69 7.43 0.32
C THR A 118 13.89 6.36 -0.43
N MET A 119 13.42 6.68 -1.63
CA MET A 119 12.62 5.75 -2.42
C MET A 119 13.43 4.56 -2.96
N GLU A 120 14.73 4.74 -3.22
CA GLU A 120 15.66 3.65 -3.53
C GLU A 120 15.79 2.65 -2.37
N ILE A 121 16.00 3.14 -1.14
CA ILE A 121 16.12 2.31 0.07
C ILE A 121 14.80 1.63 0.40
N VAL A 122 13.68 2.33 0.24
CA VAL A 122 12.34 1.73 0.42
C VAL A 122 12.13 0.59 -0.57
N ARG A 123 12.43 0.79 -1.85
CA ARG A 123 12.38 -0.27 -2.86
C ARG A 123 13.22 -1.48 -2.47
N GLU A 124 14.45 -1.23 -2.03
CA GLU A 124 15.35 -2.31 -1.62
C GLU A 124 14.79 -3.08 -0.42
N TYR A 125 14.27 -2.39 0.59
CA TYR A 125 13.61 -3.01 1.75
C TYR A 125 12.45 -3.93 1.32
N PHE A 126 11.59 -3.50 0.39
CA PHE A 126 10.54 -4.38 -0.14
C PHE A 126 11.13 -5.61 -0.85
N ARG A 127 12.17 -5.40 -1.66
CA ARG A 127 12.77 -6.43 -2.52
C ARG A 127 13.56 -7.50 -1.75
N THR A 128 14.27 -7.13 -0.68
CA THR A 128 15.21 -8.04 0.00
C THR A 128 14.79 -8.44 1.39
N ASP A 129 14.15 -7.53 2.15
CA ASP A 129 13.76 -7.79 3.53
C ASP A 129 12.30 -8.24 3.67
N LEU A 130 11.35 -7.53 3.06
CA LEU A 130 9.93 -7.73 3.34
C LEU A 130 9.31 -8.85 2.52
N ILE A 131 9.25 -8.70 1.19
CA ILE A 131 8.50 -9.61 0.32
C ILE A 131 9.07 -11.03 0.34
N PRO A 132 10.40 -11.25 0.21
CA PRO A 132 10.96 -12.61 0.19
C PRO A 132 10.78 -13.39 1.50
N ASN A 133 10.57 -12.68 2.61
CA ASN A 133 10.53 -13.24 3.96
C ASN A 133 9.13 -13.17 4.60
N ASP A 134 8.10 -12.71 3.86
CA ASP A 134 6.74 -12.74 4.36
C ASP A 134 6.18 -14.18 4.26
N PRO A 135 5.84 -14.83 5.39
CA PRO A 135 5.36 -16.21 5.38
C PRO A 135 3.95 -16.35 4.77
N LYS A 136 3.27 -15.23 4.48
CA LYS A 136 1.94 -15.21 3.90
C LYS A 136 1.95 -14.30 2.67
N GLN A 137 1.78 -14.91 1.50
CA GLN A 137 1.70 -14.23 0.21
C GLN A 137 0.52 -14.82 -0.58
N PRO A 138 -0.19 -14.02 -1.40
CA PRO A 138 0.04 -12.59 -1.64
C PRO A 138 -0.47 -11.69 -0.50
N ARG A 139 0.14 -10.51 -0.34
CA ARG A 139 -0.38 -9.40 0.48
C ARG A 139 -0.44 -8.11 -0.35
N GLY A 140 -1.41 -7.26 -0.06
CA GLY A 140 -1.37 -5.87 -0.51
C GLY A 140 -0.17 -5.15 0.11
N ASN A 141 0.63 -4.47 -0.72
CA ASN A 141 1.81 -3.72 -0.28
C ASN A 141 1.65 -2.24 -0.60
N PHE A 142 1.73 -1.41 0.43
CA PHE A 142 1.49 0.02 0.34
C PHE A 142 2.64 0.83 0.92
N VAL A 143 2.91 1.97 0.30
CA VAL A 143 3.73 3.03 0.86
C VAL A 143 2.85 4.25 1.09
N LEU A 144 2.90 4.79 2.31
CA LEU A 144 2.34 6.08 2.65
C LEU A 144 3.49 7.08 2.77
N PHE A 145 3.68 7.92 1.76
CA PHE A 145 4.75 8.91 1.70
C PHE A 145 4.24 10.28 2.11
N VAL A 146 4.77 10.83 3.21
CA VAL A 146 4.40 12.14 3.77
C VAL A 146 5.61 13.07 3.70
N THR A 147 5.50 14.16 2.96
CA THR A 147 6.57 15.17 2.78
C THR A 147 5.97 16.54 2.52
N ASP A 148 6.76 17.60 2.70
CA ASP A 148 6.43 18.92 2.18
C ASP A 148 7.07 19.22 0.80
N GLY A 149 7.62 18.20 0.14
CA GLY A 149 7.64 18.07 -1.32
C GLY A 149 8.78 18.74 -2.07
N ARG A 150 9.89 19.14 -1.42
CA ARG A 150 11.06 19.67 -2.14
C ARG A 150 12.27 18.78 -1.94
N SER A 151 12.57 17.94 -2.92
CA SER A 151 13.74 17.07 -2.87
C SER A 151 15.05 17.86 -2.92
N THR A 152 16.05 17.42 -2.16
CA THR A 152 17.42 17.96 -2.22
C THR A 152 18.40 17.06 -2.99
N ASP A 153 17.96 15.90 -3.50
CA ASP A 153 18.82 14.93 -4.20
C ASP A 153 18.27 14.49 -5.57
N GLY A 154 17.40 15.31 -6.15
CA GLY A 154 16.73 15.08 -7.43
C GLY A 154 15.35 14.43 -7.26
N SER A 155 14.61 14.31 -8.37
CA SER A 155 13.24 13.80 -8.27
C SER A 155 13.17 12.34 -7.86
N GLY A 156 12.24 12.01 -6.97
CA GLY A 156 11.93 10.63 -6.58
C GLY A 156 11.06 9.86 -7.58
N THR A 157 10.55 10.49 -8.64
CA THR A 157 9.52 9.91 -9.51
C THR A 157 9.95 8.58 -10.15
N ALA A 158 11.17 8.50 -10.69
CA ALA A 158 11.69 7.27 -11.28
C ALA A 158 11.83 6.14 -10.25
N ASN A 159 12.23 6.47 -9.02
CA ASN A 159 12.36 5.52 -7.92
C ASN A 159 10.99 5.01 -7.44
N VAL A 160 9.98 5.87 -7.39
CA VAL A 160 8.59 5.46 -7.09
C VAL A 160 8.05 4.55 -8.20
N LYS A 161 8.34 4.86 -9.48
CA LYS A 161 7.96 3.98 -10.60
C LYS A 161 8.63 2.60 -10.48
N ALA A 162 9.92 2.56 -10.12
CA ALA A 162 10.65 1.31 -9.91
C ALA A 162 10.19 0.55 -8.66
N LEU A 163 9.68 1.25 -7.64
CA LEU A 163 9.08 0.66 -6.45
C LEU A 163 7.73 0.01 -6.76
N ARG A 164 6.97 0.54 -7.72
CA ARG A 164 5.65 0.01 -8.09
C ARG A 164 5.69 -1.46 -8.50
N SER A 165 6.78 -1.92 -9.09
CA SER A 165 6.93 -3.30 -9.60
C SER A 165 8.22 -3.93 -9.07
N ILE A 166 8.07 -4.90 -8.15
CA ILE A 166 9.17 -5.55 -7.43
C ILE A 166 9.31 -7.01 -7.87
N PRO A 167 10.36 -7.37 -8.63
CA PRO A 167 10.63 -8.77 -8.96
C PRO A 167 11.31 -9.49 -7.79
N VAL A 168 10.74 -10.60 -7.35
CA VAL A 168 11.28 -11.51 -6.32
C VAL A 168 11.05 -12.95 -6.76
N LYS A 169 12.14 -13.72 -6.90
CA LYS A 169 12.12 -15.16 -7.21
C LYS A 169 11.21 -15.51 -8.41
N GLY A 170 11.30 -14.74 -9.50
CA GLY A 170 10.52 -14.97 -10.72
C GLY A 170 9.06 -14.51 -10.68
N LYS A 171 8.60 -13.91 -9.57
CA LYS A 171 7.28 -13.27 -9.45
C LYS A 171 7.41 -11.76 -9.32
N THR A 172 6.46 -11.03 -9.88
CA THR A 172 6.38 -9.57 -9.76
C THR A 172 5.31 -9.22 -8.75
N TYR A 173 5.67 -8.38 -7.78
CA TYR A 173 4.77 -7.88 -6.75
C TYR A 173 4.55 -6.39 -6.95
N THR A 174 3.29 -5.97 -6.82
CA THR A 174 2.97 -4.55 -6.88
C THR A 174 3.06 -3.89 -5.51
N VAL A 175 3.67 -2.70 -5.45
CA VAL A 175 3.62 -1.78 -4.30
C VAL A 175 2.91 -0.48 -4.68
N LYS A 176 1.73 -0.18 -4.11
CA LYS A 176 0.99 1.08 -4.35
C LYS A 176 1.52 2.19 -3.45
N THR A 177 1.87 3.36 -4.01
CA THR A 177 2.41 4.49 -3.24
C THR A 177 1.42 5.64 -3.20
N TYR A 178 0.91 5.92 -1.99
CA TYR A 178 0.11 7.09 -1.70
C TYR A 178 1.02 8.24 -1.30
N VAL A 179 0.95 9.35 -2.04
CA VAL A 179 1.75 10.56 -1.77
C VAL A 179 0.87 11.59 -1.07
N VAL A 180 1.35 12.13 0.05
CA VAL A 180 0.70 13.18 0.83
C VAL A 180 1.63 14.37 0.93
N GLY A 181 1.22 15.48 0.32
CA GLY A 181 1.90 16.76 0.41
C GLY A 181 1.38 17.52 1.62
N PHE A 182 2.27 17.84 2.56
CA PHE A 182 1.89 18.50 3.82
C PHE A 182 2.37 19.95 3.93
N GLY A 183 1.41 20.86 4.01
CA GLY A 183 1.59 22.30 4.07
C GLY A 183 1.45 22.97 2.70
N GLN A 184 1.54 24.30 2.69
CA GLN A 184 1.29 25.13 1.50
C GLN A 184 2.51 25.26 0.56
N GLY A 185 3.70 24.84 0.99
CA GLY A 185 4.96 25.02 0.26
C GLY A 185 5.37 23.86 -0.65
N VAL A 186 4.46 22.91 -0.91
CA VAL A 186 4.78 21.69 -1.65
C VAL A 186 5.10 21.95 -3.12
N ASN A 187 5.77 20.99 -3.76
CA ASN A 187 5.91 20.94 -5.21
C ASN A 187 4.78 20.07 -5.81
N PRO A 188 3.64 20.66 -6.22
CA PRO A 188 2.49 19.89 -6.69
C PRO A 188 2.80 19.07 -7.95
N THR A 189 3.64 19.59 -8.84
CA THR A 189 4.03 18.91 -10.08
C THR A 189 4.82 17.63 -9.78
N GLU A 190 5.82 17.73 -8.90
CA GLU A 190 6.60 16.56 -8.49
C GLU A 190 5.76 15.55 -7.72
N LEU A 191 4.99 15.99 -6.72
CA LEU A 191 4.17 15.08 -5.91
C LEU A 191 3.09 14.39 -6.73
N THR A 192 2.48 15.07 -7.69
CA THR A 192 1.54 14.45 -8.64
C THR A 192 2.24 13.43 -9.53
N SER A 193 3.44 13.74 -10.02
CA SER A 193 4.23 12.81 -10.85
C SER A 193 4.59 11.54 -10.07
N MET A 194 4.99 11.69 -8.81
CA MET A 194 5.26 10.56 -7.91
C MET A 194 3.99 9.75 -7.62
N ALA A 195 2.85 10.40 -7.36
CA ALA A 195 1.58 9.73 -7.13
C ALA A 195 1.17 8.86 -8.32
N LYS A 196 1.26 9.41 -9.54
CA LYS A 196 1.01 8.69 -10.80
C LYS A 196 1.96 7.52 -10.99
N ALA A 197 3.26 7.73 -10.80
CA ALA A 197 4.26 6.67 -10.85
C ALA A 197 4.01 5.56 -9.82
N GLY A 198 3.41 5.92 -8.68
CA GLY A 198 3.07 5.02 -7.58
C GLY A 198 1.76 4.26 -7.74
N GLY A 199 1.02 4.47 -8.83
CA GLY A 199 -0.26 3.81 -9.09
C GLY A 199 -1.47 4.51 -8.47
N THR A 200 -1.40 5.82 -8.20
CA THR A 200 -2.55 6.66 -7.80
C THR A 200 -2.72 7.81 -8.79
N SER A 201 -3.86 8.51 -8.81
CA SER A 201 -4.09 9.57 -9.82
C SER A 201 -3.40 10.90 -9.50
N LYS A 202 -3.39 11.29 -8.23
CA LYS A 202 -2.81 12.53 -7.72
C LYS A 202 -2.41 12.38 -6.26
N TYR A 203 -1.55 13.28 -5.79
CA TYR A 203 -1.22 13.34 -4.38
C TYR A 203 -2.38 13.91 -3.54
N TYR A 204 -2.37 13.60 -2.25
CA TYR A 204 -3.28 14.18 -1.27
C TYR A 204 -2.67 15.47 -0.72
N GLN A 205 -3.31 16.61 -0.97
CA GLN A 205 -2.96 17.86 -0.31
C GLN A 205 -3.52 17.86 1.11
N ALA A 206 -2.70 18.27 2.07
CA ALA A 206 -3.10 18.55 3.44
C ALA A 206 -2.40 19.84 3.90
N ASP A 207 -3.15 20.81 4.39
CA ASP A 207 -2.58 22.12 4.80
C ASP A 207 -2.49 22.30 6.31
N ASN A 208 -3.12 21.40 7.06
CA ASN A 208 -3.18 21.43 8.51
C ASN A 208 -3.38 20.02 9.11
N LYS A 209 -3.24 19.90 10.43
CA LYS A 209 -3.46 18.66 11.19
C LYS A 209 -4.72 17.88 10.80
N THR A 210 -5.85 18.56 10.68
CA THR A 210 -7.15 17.92 10.40
C THR A 210 -7.18 17.33 9.00
N SER A 211 -6.82 18.11 7.99
CA SER A 211 -6.74 17.64 6.60
C SER A 211 -5.72 16.50 6.44
N LEU A 212 -4.58 16.54 7.16
CA LEU A 212 -3.60 15.47 7.14
C LEU A 212 -4.17 14.18 7.76
N LYS A 213 -4.76 14.26 8.95
CA LYS A 213 -5.43 13.12 9.60
C LYS A 213 -6.49 12.50 8.68
N ASN A 214 -7.30 13.34 8.03
CA ASN A 214 -8.36 12.87 7.12
C ASN A 214 -7.78 12.17 5.88
N ALA A 215 -6.71 12.72 5.29
CA ALA A 215 -6.01 12.08 4.17
C ALA A 215 -5.43 10.72 4.58
N LEU A 216 -4.73 10.66 5.71
CA LEU A 216 -4.13 9.40 6.20
C LEU A 216 -5.21 8.36 6.52
N ASN A 217 -6.31 8.75 7.15
CA ASN A 217 -7.44 7.87 7.45
C ASN A 217 -8.07 7.30 6.17
N LYS A 218 -8.29 8.15 5.15
CA LYS A 218 -8.82 7.73 3.85
C LYS A 218 -7.89 6.72 3.18
N ILE A 219 -6.58 6.96 3.18
CA ILE A 219 -5.58 6.06 2.62
C ILE A 219 -5.58 4.72 3.36
N ALA A 220 -5.63 4.74 4.70
CA ALA A 220 -5.70 3.51 5.49
C ALA A 220 -6.96 2.68 5.18
N LEU A 221 -8.12 3.34 5.07
CA LEU A 221 -9.37 2.68 4.66
C LEU A 221 -9.27 2.04 3.27
N GLN A 222 -8.72 2.77 2.28
CA GLN A 222 -8.50 2.25 0.94
C GLN A 222 -7.57 1.02 0.95
N ALA A 223 -6.44 1.11 1.66
CA ALA A 223 -5.50 0.00 1.78
C ALA A 223 -6.11 -1.23 2.47
N THR A 224 -7.07 -1.07 3.38
CA THR A 224 -7.77 -2.19 4.03
C THR A 224 -8.92 -2.77 3.21
N ALA A 225 -9.47 -2.03 2.25
CA ALA A 225 -10.58 -2.47 1.42
C ALA A 225 -10.14 -3.34 0.23
N GLU A 226 -8.84 -3.46 -0.01
CA GLU A 226 -8.33 -4.11 -1.22
C GLU A 226 -8.59 -5.62 -1.23
N VAL A 227 -9.01 -6.10 -2.39
CA VAL A 227 -9.28 -7.52 -2.67
C VAL A 227 -7.94 -8.20 -2.97
N CYS A 228 -7.64 -9.32 -2.30
CA CYS A 228 -6.34 -9.98 -2.38
C CYS A 228 -6.08 -10.77 -3.68
N ASP A 229 -6.29 -10.15 -4.83
CA ASP A 229 -5.95 -10.71 -6.14
C ASP A 229 -4.50 -10.36 -6.57
N GLY A 230 -3.80 -9.54 -5.80
CA GLY A 230 -2.46 -9.03 -6.14
C GLY A 230 -2.46 -8.08 -7.33
N LYS A 231 -3.65 -7.63 -7.76
CA LYS A 231 -3.89 -6.65 -8.83
C LYS A 231 -4.55 -5.44 -8.17
N ASP A 232 -3.71 -4.46 -7.93
CA ASP A 232 -3.98 -3.14 -7.34
C ASP A 232 -5.11 -2.28 -7.97
N ASN A 233 -6.34 -2.80 -8.03
CA ASN A 233 -7.55 -2.14 -8.50
C ASN A 233 -7.97 -0.90 -7.67
#